data_AF-A0A3B9KI53-F1
#
_entry.id   AF-A0A3B9KI53-F1
#
_cell.length_a   1.000
_cell.length_b   1.000
_cell.length_c   1.000
_cell.angle_alpha   90.00
_cell.angle_beta   90.00
_cell.angle_gamma   90.00
#
_symmetry.space_group_name_H-M   'P 1'
#
loop_
_entity.id
_entity.type
_entity.pdbx_description
1 polymer ?
#
loop_
_entity_poly.entity_id
_entity_poly.type
_entity_poly.pdbx_seq_one_letter_code
_entity_poly.pdbx_strand_id
1 'polypeptide(L)'
;VFQQLLMRVLQFAKAKVDSVKPDGLRSVDGGLDLPDEADVWKEMHAPKDGREPFSDVQPALPDHEQLQDVEKQQFHDTLTQDPNPTLQVEVQKIMNGYRLTKQANGSTPQGATRGIEGGNPTATTSTLISPSVLEKMDQQSKETAARGIGAPAAFEFVIGQAFEVLSHVVDRFSQKTDHGLYPTVVEEILRAFYLSNIGKNVWDHIKQEAADAFNQPDHGGSAFLQNLNAYYQDDHHPHITLVGHSAGSIYICELLQHADKVLPPEVTFDVVFLAPACTSKLFADTLQACKDRITSIRIFAMSDQLEQADVIVPGVYTRSLLYLVSGLFEDAPDTPILGMKRFFSTEASFNKWPEIPLIFTYLSVSQHNNVWSLIDAGDGLSSHSKKHGDFYSEDVTLTSLGYILTNGL
;
A
#
# COMPACT_ATOMS: atom_id res chain seq x y z
N VAL A 1 0.19 -15.61 15.24
CA VAL A 1 -0.96 -15.38 14.33
C VAL A 1 -0.50 -15.03 12.92
N PHE A 2 0.14 -13.87 12.68
CA PHE A 2 0.55 -13.44 11.33
C PHE A 2 1.25 -14.51 10.49
N GLN A 3 2.36 -15.09 10.95
CA GLN A 3 3.12 -16.08 10.17
C GLN A 3 2.32 -17.35 9.84
N GLN A 4 1.46 -17.80 10.76
CA GLN A 4 0.62 -18.99 10.56
C GLN A 4 -0.46 -18.72 9.49
N LEU A 5 -1.07 -17.53 9.52
CA LEU A 5 -2.00 -17.09 8.48
C LEU A 5 -1.29 -16.90 7.14
N LEU A 6 -0.12 -16.28 7.14
CA LEU A 6 0.68 -16.05 5.94
C LEU A 6 1.01 -17.37 5.25
N MET A 7 1.51 -18.37 6.00
CA MET A 7 1.78 -19.70 5.45
C MET A 7 0.52 -20.35 4.87
N ARG A 8 -0.58 -20.40 5.63
CA ARG A 8 -1.82 -21.07 5.19
C ARG A 8 -2.45 -20.39 3.97
N VAL A 9 -2.49 -19.07 3.96
CA VAL A 9 -3.03 -18.31 2.81
C VAL A 9 -2.11 -18.47 1.60
N LEU A 10 -0.79 -18.44 1.76
CA LEU A 10 0.15 -18.69 0.65
C LEU A 10 -0.02 -20.09 0.06
N GLN A 11 -0.18 -21.10 0.91
CA GLN A 11 -0.40 -22.49 0.50
C GLN A 11 -1.62 -22.60 -0.42
N PHE A 12 -2.76 -22.04 0.00
CA PHE A 12 -3.99 -22.08 -0.78
C PHE A 12 -3.96 -21.16 -2.00
N ALA A 13 -3.43 -19.94 -1.87
CA ALA A 13 -3.34 -19.00 -2.98
C ALA A 13 -2.44 -19.54 -4.09
N LYS A 14 -1.28 -20.15 -3.74
CA LYS A 14 -0.43 -20.83 -4.70
C LYS A 14 -1.17 -21.97 -5.39
N ALA A 15 -1.81 -22.85 -4.62
CA ALA A 15 -2.57 -23.98 -5.17
C ALA A 15 -3.69 -23.52 -6.10
N LYS A 16 -4.35 -22.40 -5.77
CA LYS A 16 -5.38 -21.79 -6.62
C LYS A 16 -4.82 -21.25 -7.93
N VAL A 17 -3.67 -20.57 -7.89
CA VAL A 17 -2.99 -20.09 -9.11
C VAL A 17 -2.49 -21.26 -9.96
N ASP A 18 -2.04 -22.35 -9.35
CA ASP A 18 -1.58 -23.52 -10.07
C ASP A 18 -2.74 -24.35 -10.67
N SER A 19 -3.91 -24.37 -10.03
CA SER A 19 -5.05 -25.20 -10.47
C SER A 19 -5.69 -24.75 -11.79
N VAL A 20 -5.45 -23.51 -12.22
CA VAL A 20 -5.93 -23.00 -13.51
C VAL A 20 -4.92 -23.19 -14.65
N LYS A 21 -3.73 -23.71 -14.37
CA LYS A 21 -2.72 -24.02 -15.40
C LYS A 21 -3.20 -25.22 -16.24
N PRO A 22 -2.75 -25.36 -17.50
CA PRO A 22 -3.15 -26.48 -18.37
C PRO A 22 -2.92 -27.87 -17.76
N ASP A 23 -1.85 -28.02 -16.97
CA ASP A 23 -1.50 -29.25 -16.24
C ASP A 23 -1.84 -29.15 -14.73
N GLY A 24 -2.73 -28.22 -14.35
CA GLY A 24 -3.12 -27.96 -12.97
C GLY A 24 -3.83 -29.17 -12.36
N LEU A 25 -3.28 -29.67 -11.25
CA LEU A 25 -3.86 -30.77 -10.51
C LEU A 25 -4.96 -30.27 -9.56
N ARG A 26 -5.96 -31.11 -9.35
CA ARG A 26 -6.96 -30.97 -8.28
C ARG A 26 -6.85 -32.15 -7.33
N SER A 27 -7.22 -31.95 -6.09
CA SER A 27 -7.30 -33.05 -5.14
C SER A 27 -8.41 -34.02 -5.53
N VAL A 28 -8.33 -35.26 -5.03
CA VAL A 28 -9.24 -36.37 -5.39
C VAL A 28 -10.70 -36.08 -5.05
N ASP A 29 -10.94 -35.25 -4.04
CA ASP A 29 -12.25 -34.77 -3.58
C ASP A 29 -12.74 -33.50 -4.33
N GLY A 30 -11.99 -33.02 -5.32
CA GLY A 30 -12.34 -31.88 -6.16
C GLY A 30 -11.90 -30.52 -5.63
N GLY A 31 -11.19 -30.48 -4.49
CA GLY A 31 -10.53 -29.29 -3.96
C GLY A 31 -9.18 -28.96 -4.63
N LEU A 32 -8.39 -28.12 -3.95
CA LEU A 32 -7.06 -27.73 -4.41
C LEU A 32 -6.02 -28.78 -4.04
N ASP A 33 -5.09 -29.03 -4.96
CA ASP A 33 -3.87 -29.81 -4.68
C ASP A 33 -2.87 -28.92 -3.92
N LEU A 34 -2.86 -29.04 -2.59
CA LEU A 34 -2.08 -28.16 -1.72
C LEU A 34 -0.60 -28.56 -1.72
N PRO A 35 0.34 -27.60 -1.86
CA PRO A 35 1.76 -27.90 -1.68
C PRO A 35 2.06 -28.29 -0.23
N ASP A 36 3.13 -29.06 -0.03
CA ASP A 36 3.57 -29.48 1.31
C ASP A 36 3.86 -28.27 2.20
N GLU A 37 3.38 -28.31 3.44
CA GLU A 37 3.54 -27.20 4.38
C GLU A 37 5.00 -26.87 4.66
N ALA A 38 5.89 -27.87 4.77
CA ALA A 38 7.30 -27.64 5.03
C ALA A 38 7.98 -26.94 3.85
N ASP A 39 7.56 -27.24 2.62
CA ASP A 39 8.05 -26.56 1.42
C ASP A 39 7.59 -25.10 1.38
N VAL A 40 6.34 -24.81 1.75
CA VAL A 40 5.83 -23.42 1.87
C VAL A 40 6.61 -22.65 2.93
N TRP A 41 6.80 -23.22 4.13
CA TRP A 41 7.61 -22.60 5.19
C TRP A 41 9.04 -22.31 4.74
N LYS A 42 9.66 -23.26 4.04
CA LYS A 42 11.02 -23.12 3.51
C LYS A 42 11.10 -21.99 2.49
N GLU A 43 10.18 -21.93 1.54
CA GLU A 43 10.14 -20.86 0.53
C GLU A 43 9.94 -19.47 1.16
N MET A 44 9.11 -19.36 2.22
CA MET A 44 8.91 -18.09 2.93
C MET A 44 10.16 -17.56 3.65
N HIS A 45 10.97 -18.44 4.25
CA HIS A 45 12.07 -18.03 5.14
C HIS A 45 13.45 -18.13 4.48
N ALA A 46 13.59 -19.00 3.50
CA ALA A 46 14.84 -19.28 2.79
C ALA A 46 14.55 -19.54 1.30
N PRO A 47 14.02 -18.54 0.57
CA PRO A 47 13.77 -18.68 -0.86
C PRO A 47 15.07 -18.96 -1.61
N LYS A 48 14.98 -19.76 -2.68
CA LYS A 48 16.14 -20.11 -3.50
C LYS A 48 16.82 -18.84 -4.04
N ASP A 49 18.15 -18.82 -3.99
CA ASP A 49 18.98 -17.75 -4.55
C ASP A 49 18.71 -16.35 -3.97
N GLY A 50 18.03 -16.26 -2.81
CA GLY A 50 17.68 -15.00 -2.16
C GLY A 50 16.62 -14.18 -2.90
N ARG A 51 15.90 -14.80 -3.86
CA ARG A 51 14.79 -14.18 -4.58
C ARG A 51 13.60 -13.91 -3.64
N GLU A 52 12.62 -13.15 -4.12
CA GLU A 52 11.36 -13.03 -3.40
C GLU A 52 10.65 -14.39 -3.28
N PRO A 53 10.09 -14.73 -2.10
CA PRO A 53 9.28 -15.94 -1.96
C PRO A 53 8.18 -16.03 -3.02
N PHE A 54 8.09 -17.18 -3.70
CA PHE A 54 7.07 -17.43 -4.73
C PHE A 54 7.13 -16.50 -5.96
N SER A 55 8.27 -15.86 -6.23
CA SER A 55 8.45 -15.01 -7.42
C SER A 55 8.30 -15.75 -8.77
N ASP A 56 8.27 -17.08 -8.75
CA ASP A 56 8.07 -17.97 -9.89
C ASP A 56 6.59 -18.28 -10.15
N VAL A 57 5.71 -17.93 -9.21
CA VAL A 57 4.27 -18.06 -9.39
C VAL A 57 3.79 -16.97 -10.34
N GLN A 58 3.58 -17.34 -11.59
CA GLN A 58 3.10 -16.43 -12.62
C GLN A 58 1.58 -16.23 -12.50
N PRO A 59 1.10 -14.98 -12.25
CA PRO A 59 -0.30 -14.67 -12.08
C PRO A 59 -1.02 -14.67 -13.43
N ALA A 60 -1.87 -15.66 -13.66
CA ALA A 60 -2.86 -15.60 -14.72
C ALA A 60 -4.10 -16.39 -14.29
N LEU A 61 -4.81 -15.86 -13.29
CA LEU A 61 -6.16 -16.32 -13.04
C LEU A 61 -7.08 -15.76 -14.15
N PRO A 62 -8.07 -16.54 -14.62
CA PRO A 62 -9.10 -16.02 -15.51
C PRO A 62 -9.82 -14.81 -14.90
N ASP A 63 -10.27 -13.89 -15.74
CA ASP A 63 -11.11 -12.77 -15.29
C ASP A 63 -12.34 -13.30 -14.54
N HIS A 64 -12.62 -12.71 -13.37
CA HIS A 64 -13.70 -13.11 -12.46
C HIS A 64 -13.55 -14.50 -11.81
N GLU A 65 -12.35 -15.08 -11.78
CA GLU A 65 -12.07 -16.30 -10.99
C GLU A 65 -12.42 -16.10 -9.50
N GLN A 66 -13.00 -17.13 -8.88
CA GLN A 66 -13.41 -17.13 -7.48
C GLN A 66 -13.12 -18.47 -6.80
N LEU A 67 -13.05 -18.46 -5.47
CA LEU A 67 -13.01 -19.68 -4.67
C LEU A 67 -14.31 -20.46 -4.81
N GLN A 68 -14.20 -21.74 -5.15
CA GLN A 68 -15.32 -22.68 -5.21
C GLN A 68 -15.69 -23.14 -3.80
N ASP A 69 -16.95 -23.52 -3.56
CA ASP A 69 -17.42 -23.87 -2.21
C ASP A 69 -16.64 -25.05 -1.59
N VAL A 70 -16.20 -26.01 -2.41
CA VAL A 70 -15.30 -27.09 -1.97
C VAL A 70 -13.93 -26.57 -1.50
N GLU A 71 -13.37 -25.56 -2.17
CA GLU A 71 -12.09 -24.93 -1.81
C GLU A 71 -12.25 -24.12 -0.50
N LYS A 72 -13.40 -23.46 -0.31
CA LYS A 72 -13.73 -22.74 0.94
C LYS A 72 -13.83 -23.71 2.12
N GLN A 73 -14.53 -24.82 1.93
CA GLN A 73 -14.69 -25.85 2.95
C GLN A 73 -13.34 -26.50 3.28
N GLN A 74 -12.53 -26.83 2.27
CA GLN A 74 -11.17 -27.34 2.45
C GLN A 74 -10.29 -26.39 3.27
N PHE A 75 -10.37 -25.07 3.02
CA PHE A 75 -9.63 -24.06 3.78
C PHE A 75 -10.05 -24.03 5.26
N HIS A 76 -11.36 -24.04 5.51
CA HIS A 76 -11.91 -24.08 6.87
C HIS A 76 -11.49 -25.35 7.62
N ASP A 77 -11.64 -26.51 7.00
CA ASP A 77 -11.28 -27.80 7.58
C ASP A 77 -9.77 -27.89 7.87
N THR A 78 -8.93 -27.37 6.97
CA THR A 78 -7.46 -27.35 7.16
C THR A 78 -7.05 -26.53 8.39
N LEU A 79 -7.75 -25.43 8.68
CA LEU A 79 -7.47 -24.59 9.85
C LEU A 79 -8.06 -25.19 11.14
N THR A 80 -9.25 -25.78 11.09
CA THR A 80 -9.93 -26.32 12.27
C THR A 80 -9.41 -27.69 12.71
N GLN A 81 -8.95 -28.51 11.77
CA GLN A 81 -8.46 -29.86 12.01
C GLN A 81 -6.93 -29.93 12.04
N ASP A 82 -6.25 -28.79 12.17
CA ASP A 82 -4.78 -28.73 12.23
C ASP A 82 -4.26 -29.59 13.41
N PRO A 83 -3.46 -30.65 13.15
CA PRO A 83 -2.91 -31.50 14.21
C PRO A 83 -1.99 -30.72 15.16
N ASN A 84 -1.50 -29.56 14.75
CA ASN A 84 -0.77 -28.60 15.57
C ASN A 84 -1.58 -27.28 15.67
N PRO A 85 -2.51 -27.15 16.64
CA PRO A 85 -3.43 -26.02 16.75
C PRO A 85 -2.77 -24.72 17.28
N THR A 86 -1.53 -24.44 16.86
CA THR A 86 -0.74 -23.27 17.26
C THR A 86 -1.52 -21.97 17.01
N LEU A 87 -2.18 -21.82 15.86
CA LEU A 87 -2.97 -20.63 15.57
C LEU A 87 -4.14 -20.45 16.56
N GLN A 88 -4.92 -21.51 16.79
CA GLN A 88 -6.04 -21.49 17.74
C GLN A 88 -5.59 -21.13 19.16
N VAL A 89 -4.50 -21.74 19.62
CA VAL A 89 -3.91 -21.49 20.95
C VAL A 89 -3.47 -20.03 21.08
N GLU A 90 -2.79 -19.47 20.07
CA GLU A 90 -2.34 -18.08 20.09
C GLU A 90 -3.51 -17.08 20.05
N VAL A 91 -4.55 -17.35 19.25
CA VAL A 91 -5.77 -16.52 19.24
C VAL A 91 -6.43 -16.53 20.62
N GLN A 92 -6.53 -17.68 21.27
CA GLN A 92 -7.10 -17.78 22.61
C GLN A 92 -6.28 -16.99 23.64
N LYS A 93 -4.95 -17.08 23.60
CA LYS A 93 -4.05 -16.31 24.49
C LYS A 93 -4.23 -14.80 24.30
N ILE A 94 -4.31 -14.34 23.04
CA ILE A 94 -4.52 -12.92 22.73
C ILE A 94 -5.85 -12.43 23.29
N MET A 95 -6.93 -13.18 23.07
CA MET A 95 -8.27 -12.77 23.55
C MET A 95 -8.38 -12.78 25.07
N ASN A 96 -7.74 -13.74 25.74
CA ASN A 96 -7.67 -13.74 27.19
C ASN A 96 -6.92 -12.50 27.71
N GLY A 97 -5.76 -12.17 27.13
CA GLY A 97 -4.99 -10.98 27.50
C GLY A 97 -5.74 -9.66 27.24
N TYR A 98 -6.40 -9.54 26.09
CA TYR A 98 -7.23 -8.38 25.74
C TYR A 98 -8.36 -8.15 26.75
N ARG A 99 -9.12 -9.21 27.11
CA ARG A 99 -10.24 -9.12 28.06
C ARG A 99 -9.78 -8.71 29.45
N LEU A 100 -8.68 -9.28 29.94
CA LEU A 100 -8.08 -8.90 31.22
C LEU A 100 -7.68 -7.42 31.24
N THR A 101 -7.05 -6.95 30.16
CA THR A 101 -6.64 -5.54 30.03
C THR A 101 -7.84 -4.60 29.98
N LYS A 102 -8.88 -4.94 29.19
CA LYS A 102 -10.12 -4.15 29.07
C LYS A 102 -10.87 -4.06 30.41
N GLN A 103 -10.90 -5.14 31.18
CA GLN A 103 -11.50 -5.16 32.53
C GLN A 103 -10.76 -4.26 33.52
N ALA A 104 -9.43 -4.23 33.46
CA ALA A 104 -8.62 -3.43 34.36
C ALA A 104 -8.62 -1.92 34.00
N ASN A 105 -8.63 -1.57 32.72
CA ASN A 105 -8.51 -0.18 32.26
C ASN A 105 -9.86 0.52 32.02
N GLY A 106 -10.98 -0.21 32.00
CA GLY A 106 -12.31 0.36 31.74
C GLY A 106 -12.58 0.81 30.30
N SER A 107 -11.61 0.65 29.39
CA SER A 107 -11.70 1.04 27.97
C SER A 107 -10.90 0.09 27.06
N THR A 108 -11.18 0.15 25.75
CA THR A 108 -10.43 -0.61 24.73
C THR A 108 -8.97 -0.11 24.70
N PRO A 109 -7.95 -1.00 24.82
CA PRO A 109 -6.55 -0.61 24.76
C PRO A 109 -6.20 0.07 23.43
N GLN A 110 -5.50 1.20 23.47
CA GLN A 110 -4.99 1.91 22.28
C GLN A 110 -3.53 1.51 22.01
N GLY A 111 -3.21 1.21 20.74
CA GLY A 111 -1.85 0.80 20.31
C GLY A 111 -1.52 -0.67 20.59
N ALA A 112 -0.24 -1.04 20.46
CA ALA A 112 0.23 -2.37 20.83
C ALA A 112 -0.01 -2.62 22.33
N THR A 113 -0.73 -3.70 22.67
CA THR A 113 -1.03 -4.01 24.08
C THR A 113 0.22 -4.48 24.81
N ARG A 114 0.96 -3.57 25.44
CA ARG A 114 1.92 -3.91 26.50
C ARG A 114 1.15 -3.95 27.82
N GLY A 115 1.22 -5.10 28.50
CA GLY A 115 0.39 -5.42 29.66
C GLY A 115 0.64 -4.53 30.88
N ILE A 116 -0.32 -4.57 31.81
CA ILE A 116 -0.31 -3.88 33.10
C ILE A 116 0.80 -4.46 33.99
N GLU A 117 1.70 -3.62 34.48
CA GLU A 117 2.62 -3.97 35.57
C GLU A 117 1.81 -4.23 36.85
N GLY A 118 1.71 -5.49 37.27
CA GLY A 118 1.11 -5.86 38.57
C GLY A 118 0.37 -7.20 38.64
N GLY A 119 0.15 -7.90 37.52
CA GLY A 119 -0.43 -9.24 37.48
C GLY A 119 0.58 -10.31 37.07
N ASN A 120 0.34 -11.57 37.48
CA ASN A 120 1.19 -12.75 37.24
C ASN A 120 1.99 -12.70 35.90
N PRO A 121 3.32 -12.89 35.88
CA PRO A 121 4.19 -12.64 34.71
C PRO A 121 3.89 -13.48 33.45
N THR A 122 2.94 -14.41 33.50
CA THR A 122 2.59 -15.33 32.41
C THR A 122 1.45 -14.82 31.50
N ALA A 123 0.92 -13.62 31.71
CA ALA A 123 -0.28 -13.11 31.03
C ALA A 123 -0.07 -11.89 30.10
N THR A 124 1.16 -11.60 29.68
CA THR A 124 1.43 -10.51 28.73
C THR A 124 1.58 -11.05 27.31
N THR A 125 0.48 -11.18 26.57
CA THR A 125 0.57 -11.44 25.13
C THR A 125 0.57 -10.10 24.39
N SER A 126 1.74 -9.59 24.02
CA SER A 126 1.84 -8.44 23.12
C SER A 126 1.32 -8.84 21.74
N THR A 127 0.26 -8.19 21.27
CA THR A 127 -0.26 -8.37 19.90
C THR A 127 -0.18 -7.06 19.14
N LEU A 128 0.04 -7.16 17.83
CA LEU A 128 -0.06 -6.03 16.90
C LEU A 128 -1.43 -5.97 16.21
N ILE A 129 -2.32 -6.94 16.43
CA ILE A 129 -3.67 -6.92 15.86
C ILE A 129 -4.35 -5.61 16.26
N SER A 130 -4.96 -4.95 15.29
CA SER A 130 -5.63 -3.66 15.47
C SER A 130 -6.66 -3.73 16.60
N PRO A 131 -6.74 -2.73 17.49
CA PRO A 131 -7.71 -2.71 18.58
C PRO A 131 -9.16 -2.89 18.11
N SER A 132 -9.52 -2.33 16.95
CA SER A 132 -10.84 -2.48 16.34
C SER A 132 -11.16 -3.91 15.94
N VAL A 133 -10.16 -4.69 15.50
CA VAL A 133 -10.31 -6.10 15.16
C VAL A 133 -10.48 -6.94 16.43
N LEU A 134 -9.71 -6.66 17.48
CA LEU A 134 -9.87 -7.30 18.80
C LEU A 134 -11.25 -7.03 19.41
N GLU A 135 -11.76 -5.81 19.24
CA GLU A 135 -13.10 -5.43 19.69
C GLU A 135 -14.21 -6.18 18.95
N LYS A 136 -14.15 -6.25 17.62
CA LYS A 136 -15.07 -7.05 16.81
C LYS A 136 -15.03 -8.53 17.21
N MET A 137 -13.83 -9.08 17.40
CA MET A 137 -13.62 -10.48 17.81
C MET A 137 -14.23 -10.75 19.20
N ASP A 138 -14.09 -9.82 20.15
CA ASP A 138 -14.71 -9.93 21.48
C ASP A 138 -16.23 -9.82 21.44
N GLN A 139 -16.76 -8.89 20.65
CA GLN A 139 -18.20 -8.72 20.46
C GLN A 139 -18.83 -9.99 19.89
N GLN A 140 -18.28 -10.53 18.80
CA GLN A 140 -18.75 -11.78 18.21
C GLN A 140 -18.67 -12.94 19.21
N SER A 141 -17.59 -13.03 19.99
CA SER A 141 -17.47 -14.06 21.01
C SER A 141 -18.60 -14.01 22.06
N LYS A 142 -18.99 -12.81 22.48
CA LYS A 142 -20.09 -12.62 23.44
C LYS A 142 -21.45 -12.98 22.83
N GLU A 143 -21.68 -12.60 21.57
CA GLU A 143 -22.90 -12.95 20.84
C GLU A 143 -23.04 -14.47 20.63
N THR A 144 -21.96 -15.15 20.27
CA THR A 144 -21.94 -16.62 20.14
C THR A 144 -22.19 -17.31 21.48
N ALA A 145 -21.58 -16.83 22.56
CA ALA A 145 -21.81 -17.35 23.91
C ALA A 145 -23.28 -17.17 24.36
N ALA A 146 -23.88 -16.02 24.07
CA ALA A 146 -25.29 -15.74 24.38
C ALA A 146 -26.27 -16.69 23.64
N ARG A 147 -25.86 -17.22 22.48
CA ARG A 147 -26.62 -18.21 21.70
C ARG A 147 -26.40 -19.66 22.16
N GLY A 148 -25.56 -19.90 23.18
CA GLY A 148 -25.27 -21.25 23.70
C GLY A 148 -24.42 -22.11 22.77
N ILE A 149 -23.72 -21.51 21.80
CA ILE A 149 -22.85 -22.22 20.86
C ILE A 149 -21.47 -22.40 21.51
N GLY A 150 -21.04 -23.65 21.73
CA GLY A 150 -19.78 -24.01 22.41
C GLY A 150 -18.50 -23.91 21.56
N ALA A 151 -18.56 -23.31 20.37
CA ALA A 151 -17.42 -23.18 19.48
C ALA A 151 -16.44 -22.09 19.95
N PRO A 152 -15.13 -22.20 19.65
CA PRO A 152 -14.15 -21.16 19.93
C PRO A 152 -14.39 -19.95 19.01
N ALA A 153 -15.39 -19.13 19.32
CA ALA A 153 -15.91 -18.05 18.46
C ALA A 153 -14.86 -17.05 17.97
N ALA A 154 -13.83 -16.78 18.79
CA ALA A 154 -12.70 -15.94 18.40
C ALA A 154 -11.85 -16.58 17.29
N PHE A 155 -11.66 -17.91 17.33
CA PHE A 155 -10.95 -18.64 16.30
C PHE A 155 -11.76 -18.69 15.00
N GLU A 156 -13.06 -18.94 15.08
CA GLU A 156 -13.95 -18.86 13.91
C GLU A 156 -13.95 -17.47 13.26
N PHE A 157 -13.90 -16.39 14.05
CA PHE A 157 -13.71 -15.04 13.51
C PHE A 157 -12.40 -14.91 12.73
N VAL A 158 -11.29 -15.45 13.26
CA VAL A 158 -9.99 -15.40 12.58
C VAL A 158 -10.01 -16.23 11.30
N ILE A 159 -10.65 -17.39 11.28
CA ILE A 159 -10.84 -18.20 10.07
C ILE A 159 -11.66 -17.42 9.04
N GLY A 160 -12.77 -16.78 9.45
CA GLY A 160 -13.57 -15.94 8.57
C GLY A 160 -12.76 -14.79 7.95
N GLN A 161 -11.94 -14.09 8.75
CA GLN A 161 -11.04 -13.06 8.22
C GLN A 161 -9.97 -13.64 7.29
N ALA A 162 -9.39 -14.80 7.61
CA ALA A 162 -8.40 -15.46 6.75
C ALA A 162 -9.01 -15.91 5.40
N PHE A 163 -10.29 -16.27 5.40
CA PHE A 163 -11.05 -16.58 4.20
C PHE A 163 -11.25 -15.33 3.31
N GLU A 164 -11.64 -14.19 3.91
CA GLU A 164 -11.75 -12.93 3.17
C GLU A 164 -10.40 -12.52 2.56
N VAL A 165 -9.30 -12.67 3.32
CA VAL A 165 -7.94 -12.46 2.83
C VAL A 165 -7.67 -13.32 1.59
N LEU A 166 -7.90 -14.64 1.66
CA LEU A 166 -7.66 -15.54 0.52
C LEU A 166 -8.54 -15.15 -0.69
N SER A 167 -9.79 -14.76 -0.46
CA SER A 167 -10.71 -14.33 -1.51
C SER A 167 -10.21 -13.06 -2.20
N HIS A 168 -9.78 -12.05 -1.44
CA HIS A 168 -9.21 -10.83 -2.01
C HIS A 168 -7.90 -11.08 -2.78
N VAL A 169 -7.06 -12.02 -2.32
CA VAL A 169 -5.86 -12.43 -3.07
C VAL A 169 -6.26 -12.98 -4.43
N VAL A 170 -7.24 -13.90 -4.48
CA VAL A 170 -7.77 -14.45 -5.74
C VAL A 170 -8.35 -13.36 -6.63
N ASP A 171 -9.14 -12.44 -6.07
CA ASP A 171 -9.71 -11.31 -6.81
C ASP A 171 -8.63 -10.40 -7.41
N ARG A 172 -7.55 -10.12 -6.67
CA ARG A 172 -6.45 -9.26 -7.16
C ARG A 172 -5.68 -9.92 -8.29
N PHE A 173 -5.44 -11.22 -8.23
CA PHE A 173 -4.84 -11.98 -9.33
C PHE A 173 -5.74 -12.01 -10.57
N SER A 174 -7.04 -12.22 -10.36
CA SER A 174 -8.08 -12.21 -11.40
C SER A 174 -8.21 -10.83 -12.07
N GLN A 175 -8.07 -9.75 -11.31
CA GLN A 175 -8.15 -8.37 -11.81
C GLN A 175 -6.80 -7.78 -12.26
N LYS A 176 -5.70 -8.55 -12.16
CA LYS A 176 -4.33 -8.10 -12.47
C LYS A 176 -3.88 -6.88 -11.66
N THR A 177 -4.34 -6.82 -10.42
CA THR A 177 -4.01 -5.79 -9.42
C THR A 177 -3.22 -6.37 -8.25
N ASP A 178 -2.68 -7.59 -8.42
CA ASP A 178 -1.71 -8.16 -7.50
C ASP A 178 -0.34 -7.49 -7.66
N HIS A 179 0.50 -7.68 -6.65
CA HIS A 179 1.86 -7.17 -6.57
C HIS A 179 2.87 -8.32 -6.61
N GLY A 180 2.46 -9.52 -7.04
CA GLY A 180 3.13 -10.80 -6.78
C GLY A 180 2.53 -11.53 -5.58
N LEU A 181 2.65 -12.87 -5.57
CA LEU A 181 1.93 -13.71 -4.61
C LEU A 181 2.25 -13.37 -3.15
N TYR A 182 3.53 -13.37 -2.79
CA TYR A 182 3.97 -13.09 -1.43
C TYR A 182 3.52 -11.70 -0.93
N PRO A 183 3.88 -10.58 -1.61
CA PRO A 183 3.49 -9.25 -1.14
C PRO A 183 1.97 -9.05 -1.14
N THR A 184 1.21 -9.60 -2.09
CA THR A 184 -0.25 -9.49 -2.07
C THR A 184 -0.87 -10.22 -0.88
N VAL A 185 -0.41 -11.42 -0.54
CA VAL A 185 -0.90 -12.12 0.67
C VAL A 185 -0.53 -11.34 1.93
N VAL A 186 0.69 -10.83 2.02
CA VAL A 186 1.12 -9.97 3.13
C VAL A 186 0.19 -8.76 3.24
N GLU A 187 -0.09 -8.08 2.14
CA GLU A 187 -0.96 -6.91 2.10
C GLU A 187 -2.37 -7.21 2.61
N GLU A 188 -3.00 -8.26 2.10
CA GLU A 188 -4.37 -8.60 2.50
C GLU A 188 -4.46 -9.02 3.97
N ILE A 189 -3.47 -9.76 4.49
CA ILE A 189 -3.41 -10.07 5.94
C ILE A 189 -3.25 -8.79 6.77
N LEU A 190 -2.37 -7.89 6.33
CA LEU A 190 -2.13 -6.62 6.99
C LEU A 190 -3.38 -5.73 6.98
N ARG A 191 -4.14 -5.68 5.87
CA ARG A 191 -5.44 -5.00 5.78
C ARG A 191 -6.48 -5.60 6.74
N ALA A 192 -6.61 -6.92 6.78
CA ALA A 192 -7.63 -7.59 7.58
C ALA A 192 -7.37 -7.46 9.10
N PHE A 193 -6.11 -7.53 9.53
CA PHE A 193 -5.79 -7.66 10.96
C PHE A 193 -5.03 -6.48 11.56
N TYR A 194 -4.26 -5.71 10.79
CA TYR A 194 -3.21 -4.82 11.32
C TYR A 194 -3.30 -3.37 10.82
N LEU A 195 -4.24 -3.04 9.93
CA LEU A 195 -4.30 -1.78 9.17
C LEU A 195 -4.09 -0.49 9.99
N SER A 196 -4.77 -0.33 11.13
CA SER A 196 -4.65 0.88 11.95
C SER A 196 -3.28 1.05 12.61
N ASN A 197 -2.54 -0.06 12.77
CA ASN A 197 -1.27 -0.09 13.48
C ASN A 197 -0.05 -0.06 12.54
N ILE A 198 -0.24 -0.18 11.22
CA ILE A 198 0.87 -0.35 10.26
C ILE A 198 1.19 0.86 9.39
N GLY A 199 0.47 1.98 9.54
CA GLY A 199 0.86 3.26 8.90
C GLY A 199 -0.25 4.01 8.18
N LYS A 200 -1.43 3.41 7.94
CA LYS A 200 -2.55 4.11 7.29
C LYS A 200 -2.93 5.41 8.01
N ASN A 201 -3.04 5.37 9.34
CA ASN A 201 -3.36 6.57 10.13
C ASN A 201 -2.31 7.67 9.98
N VAL A 202 -1.02 7.30 9.90
CA VAL A 202 0.08 8.25 9.67
C VAL A 202 0.00 8.82 8.27
N TRP A 203 -0.29 7.98 7.28
CA TRP A 203 -0.46 8.40 5.89
C TRP A 203 -1.65 9.34 5.68
N ASP A 204 -2.80 9.03 6.28
CA ASP A 204 -3.98 9.90 6.25
C ASP A 204 -3.69 11.23 6.96
N HIS A 205 -2.89 11.22 8.03
CA HIS A 205 -2.45 12.46 8.68
C HIS A 205 -1.52 13.29 7.79
N ILE A 206 -0.57 12.67 7.07
CA ILE A 206 0.28 13.38 6.08
C ILE A 206 -0.58 14.06 5.02
N LYS A 207 -1.59 13.38 4.47
CA LYS A 207 -2.53 13.96 3.50
C LYS A 207 -3.31 15.12 4.11
N GLN A 208 -3.80 14.95 5.35
CA GLN A 208 -4.55 15.97 6.06
C GLN A 208 -3.70 17.21 6.36
N GLU A 209 -2.46 17.05 6.83
CA GLU A 209 -1.55 18.17 7.10
C GLU A 209 -1.21 18.95 5.82
N ALA A 210 -1.05 18.26 4.69
CA ALA A 210 -0.83 18.91 3.39
C ALA A 210 -2.00 19.81 2.99
N ALA A 211 -3.24 19.35 3.17
CA ALA A 211 -4.45 20.15 2.92
C ALA A 211 -4.60 21.27 3.97
N ASP A 212 -4.39 20.96 5.24
CA ASP A 212 -4.54 21.90 6.35
C ASP A 212 -3.60 23.09 6.23
N ALA A 213 -2.45 22.95 5.59
CA ALA A 213 -1.54 24.06 5.30
C ALA A 213 -2.19 25.26 4.60
N PHE A 214 -3.35 25.07 3.96
CA PHE A 214 -4.09 26.10 3.20
C PHE A 214 -5.47 26.43 3.77
N ASN A 215 -5.90 25.79 4.87
CA ASN A 215 -7.28 25.91 5.37
C ASN A 215 -7.57 27.20 6.17
N GLN A 216 -6.54 27.91 6.63
CA GLN A 216 -6.68 29.22 7.30
C GLN A 216 -5.69 30.23 6.74
N PRO A 217 -5.99 31.55 6.80
CA PRO A 217 -5.09 32.58 6.27
C PRO A 217 -3.69 32.62 6.88
N ASP A 218 -3.55 32.26 8.16
CA ASP A 218 -2.31 32.27 8.94
C ASP A 218 -1.53 30.95 8.89
N HIS A 219 -2.06 29.93 8.22
CA HIS A 219 -1.33 28.68 7.98
C HIS A 219 -0.26 28.88 6.92
N GLY A 220 0.84 28.12 7.02
CA GLY A 220 2.06 28.35 6.25
C GLY A 220 1.88 28.39 4.73
N GLY A 221 1.03 27.51 4.17
CA GLY A 221 0.74 27.47 2.75
C GLY A 221 -0.07 28.68 2.27
N SER A 222 -1.13 29.03 3.00
CA SER A 222 -1.92 30.25 2.75
C SER A 222 -1.08 31.52 2.86
N ALA A 223 -0.31 31.64 3.93
CA ALA A 223 0.57 32.78 4.17
C ALA A 223 1.62 32.89 3.06
N PHE A 224 2.20 31.78 2.61
CA PHE A 224 3.11 31.77 1.47
C PHE A 224 2.44 32.33 0.20
N LEU A 225 1.26 31.85 -0.18
CA LEU A 225 0.55 32.31 -1.38
C LEU A 225 0.13 33.78 -1.29
N GLN A 226 -0.31 34.24 -0.11
CA GLN A 226 -0.65 35.66 0.11
C GLN A 226 0.57 36.56 -0.05
N ASN A 227 1.71 36.16 0.53
CA ASN A 227 2.95 36.92 0.39
C ASN A 227 3.50 36.86 -1.03
N LEU A 228 3.37 35.72 -1.73
CA LEU A 228 3.75 35.61 -3.13
C LEU A 228 2.88 36.52 -4.03
N ASN A 229 1.57 36.60 -3.76
CA ASN A 229 0.70 37.52 -4.46
C ASN A 229 1.14 38.98 -4.21
N ALA A 230 1.38 39.36 -2.96
CA ALA A 230 1.86 40.71 -2.63
C ALA A 230 3.19 41.03 -3.32
N TYR A 231 4.13 40.09 -3.32
CA TYR A 231 5.40 40.21 -4.03
C TYR A 231 5.20 40.44 -5.53
N TYR A 232 4.25 39.73 -6.14
CA TYR A 232 3.90 39.91 -7.55
C TYR A 232 3.25 41.27 -7.85
N GLN A 233 2.38 41.77 -6.96
CA GLN A 233 1.76 43.09 -7.09
C GLN A 233 2.77 44.24 -6.97
N ASP A 234 3.89 44.02 -6.29
CA ASP A 234 5.01 44.97 -6.17
C ASP A 234 5.96 44.93 -7.41
N ASP A 235 5.47 44.45 -8.55
CA ASP A 235 6.17 44.35 -9.85
C ASP A 235 7.38 43.39 -9.84
N HIS A 236 7.34 42.36 -8.98
CA HIS A 236 8.29 41.26 -9.02
C HIS A 236 7.71 40.04 -9.75
N HIS A 237 8.41 39.57 -10.78
CA HIS A 237 7.95 38.44 -11.61
C HIS A 237 8.94 37.26 -11.52
N PRO A 238 9.01 36.55 -10.38
CA PRO A 238 9.95 35.46 -10.21
C PRO A 238 9.58 34.26 -11.08
N HIS A 239 10.60 33.56 -11.57
CA HIS A 239 10.43 32.20 -12.07
C HIS A 239 10.42 31.24 -10.88
N ILE A 240 9.39 30.39 -10.80
CA ILE A 240 9.16 29.52 -9.64
C ILE A 240 9.16 28.07 -10.07
N THR A 241 10.06 27.28 -9.49
CA THR A 241 10.07 25.82 -9.62
C THR A 241 9.68 25.17 -8.31
N LEU A 242 8.64 24.33 -8.34
CA LEU A 242 8.18 23.53 -7.22
C LEU A 242 8.82 22.15 -7.29
N VAL A 243 9.63 21.79 -6.30
CA VAL A 243 10.29 20.47 -6.21
C VAL A 243 9.69 19.68 -5.05
N GLY A 244 9.13 18.50 -5.34
CA GLY A 244 8.50 17.65 -4.33
C GLY A 244 8.99 16.21 -4.41
N HIS A 245 9.56 15.72 -3.31
CA HIS A 245 9.86 14.29 -3.14
C HIS A 245 8.71 13.59 -2.43
N SER A 246 8.31 12.41 -2.91
CA SER A 246 7.34 11.55 -2.23
C SER A 246 6.06 12.31 -1.84
N ALA A 247 5.71 12.38 -0.56
CA ALA A 247 4.56 13.11 -0.05
C ALA A 247 4.58 14.62 -0.37
N GLY A 248 5.74 15.19 -0.68
CA GLY A 248 5.85 16.58 -1.17
C GLY A 248 5.04 16.82 -2.45
N SER A 249 4.78 15.79 -3.25
CA SER A 249 3.89 15.92 -4.41
C SER A 249 2.43 16.13 -4.03
N ILE A 250 1.98 15.65 -2.86
CA ILE A 250 0.64 15.90 -2.31
C ILE A 250 0.53 17.38 -1.94
N TYR A 251 1.52 17.89 -1.19
CA TYR A 251 1.57 19.30 -0.82
C TYR A 251 1.59 20.23 -2.05
N ILE A 252 2.34 19.88 -3.09
CA ILE A 252 2.37 20.68 -4.33
C ILE A 252 1.01 20.63 -5.06
N CYS A 253 0.32 19.48 -5.09
CA CYS A 253 -1.03 19.40 -5.63
C CYS A 253 -2.00 20.36 -4.89
N GLU A 254 -1.94 20.38 -3.56
CA GLU A 254 -2.73 21.31 -2.73
C GLU A 254 -2.35 22.78 -2.98
N LEU A 255 -1.03 23.07 -3.06
CA LEU A 255 -0.51 24.40 -3.34
C LEU A 255 -1.03 24.93 -4.67
N LEU A 256 -0.94 24.13 -5.75
CA LEU A 256 -1.37 24.54 -7.09
C LEU A 256 -2.88 24.83 -7.14
N GLN A 257 -3.71 24.02 -6.47
CA GLN A 257 -5.15 24.25 -6.41
C GLN A 257 -5.51 25.51 -5.61
N HIS A 258 -4.76 25.86 -4.57
CA HIS A 258 -4.97 27.09 -3.80
C HIS A 258 -4.37 28.33 -4.48
N ALA A 259 -3.22 28.18 -5.13
CA ALA A 259 -2.59 29.21 -5.94
C ALA A 259 -3.55 29.71 -7.02
N ASP A 260 -4.31 28.80 -7.64
CA ASP A 260 -5.28 29.16 -8.66
C ASP A 260 -6.38 30.12 -8.19
N LYS A 261 -6.76 30.01 -6.91
CA LYS A 261 -7.80 30.84 -6.29
C LYS A 261 -7.29 32.22 -5.84
N VAL A 262 -5.98 32.36 -5.61
CA VAL A 262 -5.40 33.52 -4.89
C VAL A 262 -4.45 34.33 -5.75
N LEU A 263 -3.71 33.70 -6.66
CA LEU A 263 -2.69 34.36 -7.46
C LEU A 263 -3.27 34.87 -8.80
N PRO A 264 -2.68 35.92 -9.40
CA PRO A 264 -3.01 36.33 -10.77
C PRO A 264 -2.74 35.19 -11.77
N PRO A 265 -3.52 35.04 -12.86
CA PRO A 265 -3.36 33.95 -13.83
C PRO A 265 -1.96 33.84 -14.45
N GLU A 266 -1.21 34.94 -14.50
CA GLU A 266 0.15 35.01 -15.04
C GLU A 266 1.19 34.29 -14.17
N VAL A 267 0.88 34.08 -12.89
CA VAL A 267 1.77 33.33 -11.99
C VAL A 267 1.64 31.84 -12.26
N THR A 268 2.68 31.29 -12.86
CA THR A 268 2.80 29.89 -13.27
C THR A 268 4.03 29.25 -12.63
N PHE A 269 4.08 27.91 -12.66
CA PHE A 269 5.06 27.10 -11.98
C PHE A 269 5.63 26.04 -12.91
N ASP A 270 6.94 25.82 -12.80
CA ASP A 270 7.57 24.58 -13.23
C ASP A 270 7.48 23.57 -12.10
N VAL A 271 7.17 22.30 -12.40
CA VAL A 271 6.97 21.26 -11.38
C VAL A 271 7.98 20.14 -11.59
N VAL A 272 8.75 19.81 -10.57
CA VAL A 272 9.65 18.66 -10.54
C VAL A 272 9.25 17.72 -9.41
N PHE A 273 8.77 16.53 -9.75
CA PHE A 273 8.48 15.48 -8.80
C PHE A 273 9.59 14.43 -8.77
N LEU A 274 9.90 13.97 -7.56
CA LEU A 274 10.87 12.93 -7.27
C LEU A 274 10.14 11.80 -6.54
N ALA A 275 9.94 10.66 -7.21
CA ALA A 275 9.12 9.54 -6.74
C ALA A 275 7.78 10.00 -6.12
N PRO A 276 6.91 10.71 -6.87
CA PRO A 276 5.72 11.35 -6.30
C PRO A 276 4.77 10.31 -5.69
N ALA A 277 4.35 10.57 -4.45
CA ALA A 277 3.47 9.67 -3.69
C ALA A 277 2.00 10.16 -3.66
N CYS A 278 1.68 11.25 -4.36
CA CYS A 278 0.30 11.64 -4.58
C CYS A 278 -0.43 10.59 -5.42
N THR A 279 -1.72 10.40 -5.13
CA THR A 279 -2.55 9.53 -5.95
C THR A 279 -2.68 10.13 -7.34
N SER A 280 -2.77 9.26 -8.34
CA SER A 280 -3.10 9.66 -9.71
C SER A 280 -4.38 10.51 -9.73
N LYS A 281 -5.38 10.13 -8.93
CA LYS A 281 -6.61 10.89 -8.78
C LYS A 281 -6.36 12.33 -8.33
N LEU A 282 -5.59 12.55 -7.26
CA LEU A 282 -5.28 13.90 -6.78
C LEU A 282 -4.58 14.73 -7.86
N PHE A 283 -3.63 14.13 -8.58
CA PHE A 283 -2.96 14.83 -9.66
C PHE A 283 -3.89 15.17 -10.83
N ALA A 284 -4.78 14.25 -11.23
CA ALA A 284 -5.77 14.51 -12.26
C ALA A 284 -6.77 15.61 -11.86
N ASP A 285 -7.23 15.61 -10.61
CA ASP A 285 -8.08 16.66 -10.07
C ASP A 285 -7.35 18.01 -10.07
N THR A 286 -6.06 18.05 -9.71
CA THR A 286 -5.21 19.25 -9.83
C THR A 286 -5.10 19.72 -11.28
N LEU A 287 -4.87 18.83 -12.25
CA LEU A 287 -4.84 19.20 -13.66
C LEU A 287 -6.19 19.78 -14.11
N GLN A 288 -7.30 19.17 -13.71
CA GLN A 288 -8.62 19.70 -14.06
C GLN A 288 -8.86 21.09 -13.47
N ALA A 289 -8.40 21.32 -12.24
CA ALA A 289 -8.60 22.59 -11.55
C ALA A 289 -7.70 23.71 -12.09
N CYS A 290 -6.42 23.42 -12.34
CA CYS A 290 -5.43 24.48 -12.55
C CYS A 290 -4.28 24.11 -13.49
N LYS A 291 -4.53 23.33 -14.55
CA LYS A 291 -3.50 22.98 -15.56
C LYS A 291 -2.72 24.17 -16.10
N ASP A 292 -3.38 25.32 -16.31
CA ASP A 292 -2.73 26.51 -16.89
C ASP A 292 -1.72 27.17 -15.93
N ARG A 293 -1.72 26.78 -14.65
CA ARG A 293 -0.66 27.14 -13.68
C ARG A 293 0.63 26.36 -13.91
N ILE A 294 0.58 25.22 -14.58
CA ILE A 294 1.73 24.33 -14.75
C ILE A 294 2.32 24.59 -16.14
N THR A 295 3.41 25.35 -16.17
CA THR A 295 4.14 25.67 -17.41
C THR A 295 4.82 24.42 -17.95
N SER A 296 5.47 23.67 -17.07
CA SER A 296 6.18 22.44 -17.42
C SER A 296 6.23 21.48 -16.24
N ILE A 297 6.44 20.20 -16.53
CA ILE A 297 6.51 19.16 -15.53
C ILE A 297 7.62 18.15 -15.83
N ARG A 298 8.27 17.69 -14.76
CA ARG A 298 9.23 16.60 -14.77
C ARG A 298 8.96 15.64 -13.64
N ILE A 299 8.95 14.35 -13.93
CA ILE A 299 8.82 13.28 -12.94
C ILE A 299 10.05 12.39 -13.04
N PHE A 300 10.84 12.33 -11.97
CA PHE A 300 11.85 11.30 -11.77
C PHE A 300 11.23 10.19 -10.94
N ALA A 301 11.27 8.97 -11.43
CA ALA A 301 10.68 7.81 -10.76
C ALA A 301 11.45 6.54 -11.12
N MET A 302 11.11 5.43 -10.47
CA MET A 302 11.72 4.13 -10.76
C MET A 302 10.91 3.38 -11.81
N SER A 303 11.59 2.56 -12.61
CA SER A 303 10.89 1.55 -13.39
C SER A 303 10.18 0.56 -12.48
N ASP A 304 9.13 -0.09 -13.00
CA ASP A 304 8.35 -1.06 -12.22
C ASP A 304 9.23 -2.19 -11.65
N GLN A 305 10.21 -2.67 -12.43
CA GLN A 305 11.17 -3.67 -11.99
C GLN A 305 12.01 -3.21 -10.79
N LEU A 306 12.40 -1.93 -10.74
CA LEU A 306 13.15 -1.37 -9.61
C LEU A 306 12.25 -1.20 -8.38
N GLU A 307 11.02 -0.71 -8.55
CA GLU A 307 10.04 -0.62 -7.48
C GLU A 307 9.72 -2.00 -6.87
N GLN A 308 9.65 -3.04 -7.69
CA GLN A 308 9.48 -4.42 -7.22
C GLN A 308 10.70 -4.98 -6.49
N ALA A 309 11.91 -4.47 -6.80
CA ALA A 309 13.16 -4.90 -6.18
C ALA A 309 13.56 -4.07 -4.93
N ASP A 310 12.93 -2.93 -4.69
CA ASP A 310 13.20 -2.06 -3.54
C ASP A 310 12.51 -2.60 -2.28
N VAL A 311 13.19 -3.44 -1.50
CA VAL A 311 12.62 -4.05 -0.28
C VAL A 311 12.64 -3.07 0.89
N ILE A 312 11.48 -2.52 1.27
CA ILE A 312 11.36 -1.52 2.35
C ILE A 312 11.32 -2.15 3.77
N VAL A 313 10.81 -3.38 3.92
CA VAL A 313 10.83 -4.12 5.20
C VAL A 313 11.38 -5.53 4.99
N PRO A 314 12.70 -5.73 5.09
CA PRO A 314 13.34 -7.04 4.88
C PRO A 314 12.69 -8.14 5.71
N GLY A 315 12.37 -9.27 5.06
CA GLY A 315 11.74 -10.43 5.69
C GLY A 315 10.24 -10.31 5.99
N VAL A 316 9.62 -9.15 5.69
CA VAL A 316 8.17 -8.95 5.89
C VAL A 316 7.50 -8.47 4.60
N TYR A 317 7.95 -7.35 4.04
CA TYR A 317 7.36 -6.75 2.84
C TYR A 317 8.43 -6.41 1.81
N THR A 318 8.28 -6.99 0.62
CA THR A 318 9.31 -7.15 -0.42
C THR A 318 9.15 -6.17 -1.59
N ARG A 319 8.39 -5.09 -1.40
CA ARG A 319 8.18 -4.05 -2.40
C ARG A 319 8.54 -2.68 -1.85
N SER A 320 8.63 -1.71 -2.75
CA SER A 320 8.99 -0.33 -2.43
C SER A 320 7.98 0.34 -1.49
N LEU A 321 8.35 1.53 -1.01
CA LEU A 321 7.44 2.37 -0.26
C LEU A 321 6.19 2.75 -1.07
N LEU A 322 6.30 3.00 -2.37
CA LEU A 322 5.12 3.37 -3.17
C LEU A 322 4.17 2.19 -3.36
N TYR A 323 4.69 0.97 -3.53
CA TYR A 323 3.87 -0.24 -3.49
C TYR A 323 3.19 -0.43 -2.13
N LEU A 324 3.89 -0.15 -1.03
CA LEU A 324 3.31 -0.20 0.32
C LEU A 324 2.16 0.81 0.48
N VAL A 325 2.35 2.05 -0.01
CA VAL A 325 1.32 3.09 0.02
C VAL A 325 0.10 2.67 -0.82
N SER A 326 0.34 2.30 -2.08
CA SER A 326 -0.70 1.86 -3.03
C SER A 326 -1.46 0.63 -2.53
N GLY A 327 -0.74 -0.35 -1.96
CA GLY A 327 -1.25 -1.62 -1.51
C GLY A 327 -1.93 -1.56 -0.15
N LEU A 328 -1.47 -0.72 0.80
CA LEU A 328 -1.93 -0.74 2.20
C LEU A 328 -2.43 0.58 2.76
N PHE A 329 -1.82 1.72 2.42
CA PHE A 329 -2.11 2.97 3.14
C PHE A 329 -3.23 3.79 2.50
N GLU A 330 -3.47 3.61 1.20
CA GLU A 330 -4.67 4.10 0.54
C GLU A 330 -5.90 3.23 0.84
N ASP A 331 -7.08 3.83 0.66
CA ASP A 331 -8.36 3.21 1.03
C ASP A 331 -8.60 1.91 0.25
N ALA A 332 -8.40 1.95 -1.07
CA ALA A 332 -8.48 0.76 -1.91
C ALA A 332 -7.09 0.11 -2.09
N PRO A 333 -7.02 -1.23 -2.22
CA PRO A 333 -5.79 -1.90 -2.62
C PRO A 333 -5.43 -1.54 -4.06
N ASP A 334 -4.13 -1.48 -4.36
CA ASP A 334 -3.60 -1.12 -5.68
C ASP A 334 -4.10 0.26 -6.14
N THR A 335 -4.24 1.21 -5.21
CA THR A 335 -4.64 2.59 -5.54
C THR A 335 -3.56 3.22 -6.41
N PRO A 336 -3.90 3.83 -7.57
CA PRO A 336 -2.89 4.41 -8.43
C PRO A 336 -2.12 5.57 -7.80
N ILE A 337 -0.79 5.45 -7.82
CA ILE A 337 0.15 6.46 -7.35
C ILE A 337 0.95 7.01 -8.54
N LEU A 338 1.07 8.33 -8.65
CA LEU A 338 1.67 9.01 -9.80
C LEU A 338 3.10 8.54 -10.10
N GLY A 339 3.88 8.26 -9.05
CA GLY A 339 5.28 7.85 -9.18
C GLY A 339 5.51 6.41 -9.63
N MET A 340 4.47 5.58 -9.73
CA MET A 340 4.63 4.17 -10.09
C MET A 340 4.45 3.96 -11.60
N LYS A 341 5.51 3.49 -12.27
CA LYS A 341 5.50 3.29 -13.73
C LYS A 341 4.36 2.39 -14.23
N ARG A 342 3.94 1.38 -13.47
CA ARG A 342 2.82 0.51 -13.87
C ARG A 342 1.52 1.24 -14.17
N PHE A 343 1.28 2.39 -13.52
CA PHE A 343 0.09 3.20 -13.77
C PHE A 343 0.29 4.22 -14.90
N PHE A 344 1.51 4.42 -15.39
CA PHE A 344 1.78 5.08 -16.66
C PHE A 344 1.57 4.09 -17.81
N SER A 345 0.30 3.74 -18.04
CA SER A 345 -0.08 2.64 -18.92
C SER A 345 -1.39 2.91 -19.67
N THR A 346 -1.55 2.27 -20.83
CA THR A 346 -2.81 2.20 -21.59
C THR A 346 -3.49 0.84 -21.43
N GLU A 347 -3.03 0.01 -20.48
CA GLU A 347 -3.59 -1.31 -20.24
C GLU A 347 -5.03 -1.24 -19.72
N ALA A 348 -5.88 -2.09 -20.28
CA ALA A 348 -7.31 -2.09 -19.98
C ALA A 348 -7.64 -2.43 -18.51
N SER A 349 -6.77 -3.19 -17.83
CA SER A 349 -6.90 -3.51 -16.40
C SER A 349 -6.96 -2.26 -15.51
N PHE A 350 -6.29 -1.17 -15.92
CA PHE A 350 -6.29 0.09 -15.17
C PHE A 350 -7.41 1.05 -15.57
N ASN A 351 -8.24 0.72 -16.57
CA ASN A 351 -9.35 1.57 -17.00
C ASN A 351 -10.46 1.73 -15.94
N LYS A 352 -10.46 0.91 -14.88
CA LYS A 352 -11.32 1.11 -13.71
C LYS A 352 -11.05 2.45 -13.01
N TRP A 353 -9.86 3.01 -13.23
CA TRP A 353 -9.42 4.31 -12.73
C TRP A 353 -9.50 5.35 -13.87
N PRO A 354 -10.56 6.18 -13.93
CA PRO A 354 -10.77 7.12 -15.03
C PRO A 354 -9.67 8.18 -15.17
N GLU A 355 -8.90 8.43 -14.12
CA GLU A 355 -7.76 9.34 -14.10
C GLU A 355 -6.56 8.84 -14.90
N ILE A 356 -6.39 7.51 -15.08
CA ILE A 356 -5.19 6.94 -15.69
C ILE A 356 -5.02 7.38 -17.15
N PRO A 357 -6.04 7.29 -18.03
CA PRO A 357 -5.93 7.79 -19.40
C PRO A 357 -5.64 9.30 -19.49
N LEU A 358 -6.19 10.09 -18.56
CA LEU A 358 -5.99 11.55 -18.51
C LEU A 358 -4.53 11.88 -18.22
N ILE A 359 -3.96 11.25 -17.20
CA ILE A 359 -2.57 11.44 -16.79
C ILE A 359 -1.62 10.91 -17.85
N PHE A 360 -1.87 9.72 -18.39
CA PHE A 360 -1.07 9.16 -19.48
C PHE A 360 -1.00 10.12 -20.66
N THR A 361 -2.17 10.65 -21.08
CA THR A 361 -2.24 11.61 -22.20
C THR A 361 -1.46 12.89 -21.88
N TYR A 362 -1.65 13.47 -20.69
CA TYR A 362 -0.98 14.71 -20.29
C TYR A 362 0.55 14.54 -20.22
N LEU A 363 1.02 13.48 -19.57
CA LEU A 363 2.45 13.23 -19.39
C LEU A 363 3.13 12.72 -20.67
N SER A 364 2.38 12.23 -21.66
CA SER A 364 2.94 11.76 -22.95
C SER A 364 3.11 12.87 -23.99
N VAL A 365 2.64 14.10 -23.73
CA VAL A 365 2.81 15.24 -24.66
C VAL A 365 4.29 15.49 -24.97
N SER A 366 5.16 15.28 -23.99
CA SER A 366 6.61 15.29 -24.16
C SER A 366 7.20 13.99 -23.62
N GLN A 367 8.02 13.33 -24.44
CA GLN A 367 8.75 12.14 -24.04
C GLN A 367 9.70 12.39 -22.86
N HIS A 368 10.01 13.66 -22.55
CA HIS A 368 10.90 14.03 -21.45
C HIS A 368 10.18 14.23 -20.12
N ASN A 369 8.84 14.28 -20.07
CA ASN A 369 8.13 14.53 -18.81
C ASN A 369 8.39 13.46 -17.74
N ASN A 370 8.76 12.23 -18.16
CA ASN A 370 9.01 11.11 -17.26
C ASN A 370 10.44 10.57 -17.43
N VAL A 371 11.18 10.50 -16.34
CA VAL A 371 12.52 9.91 -16.24
C VAL A 371 12.41 8.66 -15.38
N TRP A 372 12.42 7.50 -16.03
CA TRP A 372 12.35 6.20 -15.36
C TRP A 372 13.76 5.66 -15.14
N SER A 373 14.21 5.61 -13.88
CA SER A 373 15.52 5.08 -13.50
C SER A 373 15.63 3.59 -13.89
N LEU A 374 16.80 3.05 -14.26
CA LEU A 374 18.14 3.67 -14.40
C LEU A 374 18.34 4.19 -15.83
N ILE A 375 18.62 5.48 -16.00
CA ILE A 375 18.79 6.06 -17.35
C ILE A 375 19.81 7.19 -17.38
N ASP A 376 20.61 7.21 -18.45
CA ASP A 376 21.50 8.31 -18.85
C ASP A 376 20.97 8.92 -20.17
N ALA A 377 20.11 9.93 -20.05
CA ALA A 377 19.52 10.60 -21.21
C ALA A 377 20.03 12.04 -21.43
N GLY A 378 21.04 12.46 -20.65
CA GLY A 378 21.64 13.79 -20.71
C GLY A 378 21.14 14.73 -19.61
N ASP A 379 21.46 16.01 -19.78
CA ASP A 379 21.23 17.07 -18.80
C ASP A 379 19.76 17.22 -18.42
N GLY A 380 19.44 17.12 -17.13
CA GLY A 380 18.07 17.16 -16.64
C GLY A 380 17.21 15.93 -16.98
N LEU A 381 17.77 14.92 -17.66
CA LEU A 381 17.04 13.73 -18.12
C LEU A 381 17.58 12.42 -17.50
N SER A 382 18.58 12.46 -16.63
CA SER A 382 19.28 11.27 -16.12
C SER A 382 18.98 10.99 -14.64
N SER A 383 18.90 9.73 -14.26
CA SER A 383 18.67 9.30 -12.87
C SER A 383 19.17 7.88 -12.64
N HIS A 384 19.96 7.69 -11.59
CA HIS A 384 20.43 6.38 -11.15
C HIS A 384 19.83 5.95 -9.81
N SER A 385 18.77 6.61 -9.34
CA SER A 385 18.03 6.22 -8.13
C SER A 385 17.50 4.79 -8.25
N LYS A 386 17.83 3.94 -7.27
CA LYS A 386 17.43 2.51 -7.21
C LYS A 386 16.44 2.21 -6.11
N LYS A 387 16.26 3.16 -5.19
CA LYS A 387 15.33 3.08 -4.07
C LYS A 387 14.56 4.37 -3.94
N HIS A 388 13.40 4.28 -3.29
CA HIS A 388 12.54 5.45 -3.04
C HIS A 388 13.27 6.62 -2.35
N GLY A 389 14.21 6.30 -1.45
CA GLY A 389 15.02 7.29 -0.71
C GLY A 389 16.23 7.85 -1.48
N ASP A 390 16.57 7.32 -2.65
CA ASP A 390 17.77 7.72 -3.37
C ASP A 390 17.60 9.08 -4.07
N PHE A 391 16.36 9.46 -4.42
CA PHE A 391 16.11 10.64 -5.27
C PHE A 391 16.58 11.99 -4.71
N TYR A 392 16.81 12.10 -3.40
CA TYR A 392 17.36 13.31 -2.76
C TYR A 392 18.85 13.19 -2.41
N SER A 393 19.51 12.07 -2.74
CA SER A 393 20.90 11.80 -2.37
C SER A 393 21.76 11.20 -3.49
N GLU A 394 21.16 10.72 -4.57
CA GLU A 394 21.87 10.10 -5.69
C GLU A 394 22.43 11.17 -6.65
N ASP A 395 23.74 11.13 -6.89
CA ASP A 395 24.50 12.19 -7.57
C ASP A 395 24.01 12.50 -8.98
N VAL A 396 23.66 11.50 -9.78
CA VAL A 396 23.17 11.70 -11.17
C VAL A 396 21.79 12.36 -11.15
N THR A 397 20.90 11.90 -10.28
CA THR A 397 19.57 12.48 -10.07
C THR A 397 19.68 13.94 -9.61
N LEU A 398 20.54 14.22 -8.63
CA LEU A 398 20.79 15.57 -8.12
C LEU A 398 21.46 16.48 -9.16
N THR A 399 22.34 15.94 -10.01
CA THR A 399 22.94 16.67 -11.13
C THR A 399 21.88 17.09 -12.15
N SER A 400 20.97 16.16 -12.50
CA SER A 400 19.82 16.48 -13.36
C SER A 400 18.92 17.55 -12.73
N LEU A 401 18.61 17.44 -11.43
CA LEU A 401 17.82 18.44 -10.73
C LEU A 401 18.52 19.81 -10.73
N GLY A 402 19.82 19.86 -10.43
CA GLY A 402 20.61 21.09 -10.44
C GLY A 402 20.64 21.77 -11.80
N TYR A 403 20.73 20.97 -12.88
CA TYR A 403 20.63 21.47 -14.24
C TYR A 403 19.25 22.12 -14.50
N ILE A 404 18.16 21.44 -14.13
CA ILE A 404 16.79 21.96 -14.29
C ILE A 404 16.61 23.27 -13.52
N LEU A 405 17.07 23.34 -12.27
CA LEU A 405 16.95 24.55 -11.46
C LEU A 405 17.77 25.73 -12.00
N THR A 406 18.79 25.46 -12.81
CA THR A 406 19.65 26.49 -13.41
C THR A 406 19.16 26.92 -14.79
N ASN A 407 18.62 26.00 -15.58
CA ASN A 407 18.33 26.22 -17.01
C ASN A 407 16.83 26.20 -17.35
N GLY A 408 15.97 25.85 -16.40
CA GLY A 408 14.56 25.56 -16.64
C GLY A 408 14.32 24.15 -17.17
N LEU A 409 13.05 23.84 -17.42
CA LEU A 409 12.57 22.55 -17.95
C LEU A 409 12.41 22.52 -19.47
#